data_AF-A0A8S3HZB4-F1
#
_entry.id   AF-A0A8S3HZB4-F1
#
_cell.length_a   1.000
_cell.length_b   1.000
_cell.length_c   1.000
_cell.angle_alpha   90.00
_cell.angle_beta   90.00
_cell.angle_gamma   90.00
#
_symmetry.space_group_name_H-M   'P 1'
#
loop_
_entity.id
_entity.type
_entity.pdbx_description
1 polymer ?
#
loop_
_entity_poly.entity_id
_entity_poly.type
_entity_poly.pdbx_seq_one_letter_code
_entity_poly.pdbx_strand_id
1 'polypeptide(L)'
;MYWHIDISPNISDRPSDKLITRQGKSLECYDLGRVAYTNGDFYHTLMWMQEALDHLDTETNHTSINKIDILDHLAYATSQQGNVEHALAITKEILTIAPDHFRAQNNKVYYENIIKNRTLTNKQRRDAIDKSNSTNLKLIQTTSSDESYKINN
;
A
#
# COMPACT_ATOMS: atom_id res chain seq x y z
N MET A 1 63.44 18.97 20.59
CA MET A 1 62.98 20.17 19.86
C MET A 1 62.04 19.70 18.77
N TYR A 2 60.81 20.21 18.79
CA TYR A 2 59.74 19.98 17.82
C TYR A 2 60.14 20.39 16.40
N TRP A 3 59.56 19.71 15.39
CA TRP A 3 58.95 20.21 14.14
C TRP A 3 58.34 18.99 13.40
N HIS A 4 57.08 18.59 13.61
CA HIS A 4 55.87 18.96 12.83
C HIS A 4 56.12 19.51 11.42
N ILE A 5 55.85 18.69 10.40
CA ILE A 5 55.35 19.13 9.08
C ILE A 5 54.29 18.12 8.61
N ASP A 6 53.10 18.64 8.38
CA ASP A 6 51.86 17.94 8.05
C ASP A 6 51.92 17.15 6.74
N ILE A 7 51.58 15.86 6.81
CA ILE A 7 51.16 15.10 5.63
C ILE A 7 49.70 15.46 5.37
N SER A 8 49.47 16.55 4.63
CA SER A 8 48.19 16.73 3.94
C SER A 8 48.13 15.69 2.81
N PRO A 9 47.17 14.75 2.81
CA PRO A 9 46.98 13.92 1.64
C PRO A 9 46.42 14.82 0.55
N ASN A 10 47.18 14.92 -0.53
CA ASN A 10 46.85 15.59 -1.76
C ASN A 10 45.49 15.05 -2.28
N ILE A 11 44.41 15.82 -2.09
CA ILE A 11 43.05 15.52 -2.55
C ILE A 11 42.97 15.78 -4.07
N SER A 12 43.79 15.08 -4.85
CA SER A 12 43.76 15.15 -6.31
C SER A 12 43.64 13.78 -6.99
N ASP A 13 43.64 12.68 -6.23
CA ASP A 13 43.50 11.32 -6.77
C ASP A 13 42.23 10.57 -6.28
N ARG A 14 41.12 11.28 -6.00
CA ARG A 14 39.80 10.64 -5.89
C ARG A 14 39.05 10.72 -7.22
N PRO A 15 38.87 9.61 -7.95
CA PRO A 15 38.04 9.58 -9.15
C PRO A 15 36.55 9.43 -8.78
N SER A 16 36.01 10.21 -7.85
CA SER A 16 34.73 9.83 -7.23
C SER A 16 33.86 10.92 -6.59
N ASP A 17 33.94 12.22 -6.92
CA ASP A 17 33.15 13.20 -6.13
C ASP A 17 32.49 14.40 -6.83
N LYS A 18 32.43 14.53 -8.18
CA LYS A 18 31.77 15.72 -8.78
C LYS A 18 30.90 15.50 -10.03
N LEU A 19 30.19 14.37 -10.13
CA LEU A 19 29.01 14.24 -11.00
C LEU A 19 27.97 13.27 -10.42
N ILE A 20 27.71 13.31 -9.11
CA ILE A 20 26.37 12.91 -8.61
C ILE A 20 25.43 14.05 -8.98
N THR A 21 25.23 14.16 -10.29
CA THR A 21 24.31 15.07 -10.92
C THR A 21 22.94 14.72 -10.34
N ARG A 22 22.09 15.72 -10.17
CA ARG A 22 20.69 15.63 -9.76
C ARG A 22 19.82 14.88 -10.82
N GLN A 23 20.34 13.81 -11.39
CA GLN A 23 19.86 13.05 -12.52
C GLN A 23 20.00 11.56 -12.15
N GLY A 24 18.87 10.87 -11.99
CA GLY A 24 18.84 9.44 -11.70
C GLY A 24 18.46 9.07 -10.26
N LYS A 25 18.04 10.03 -9.42
CA LYS A 25 17.57 9.71 -8.06
C LYS A 25 16.27 8.91 -8.10
N SER A 26 15.40 9.19 -9.06
CA SER A 26 14.21 8.37 -9.30
C SER A 26 14.57 6.91 -9.60
N LEU A 27 15.67 6.65 -10.31
CA LEU A 27 16.17 5.32 -10.63
C LEU A 27 16.75 4.60 -9.44
N GLU A 28 17.60 5.28 -8.67
CA GLU A 28 18.17 4.72 -7.45
C GLU A 28 17.07 4.33 -6.45
N CYS A 29 16.07 5.20 -6.25
CA CYS A 29 14.93 4.91 -5.38
C CYS A 29 14.09 3.75 -5.93
N TYR A 30 13.84 3.71 -7.24
CA TYR A 30 13.11 2.63 -7.88
C TYR A 30 13.80 1.27 -7.69
N ASP A 31 15.12 1.21 -7.88
CA ASP A 31 15.91 -0.01 -7.72
C ASP A 31 15.94 -0.48 -6.26
N LEU A 32 16.10 0.43 -5.29
CA LEU A 32 15.98 0.11 -3.87
C LEU A 32 14.60 -0.43 -3.52
N GLY A 33 13.54 0.18 -4.06
CA GLY A 33 12.17 -0.27 -3.88
C GLY A 33 11.95 -1.67 -4.46
N ARG A 34 12.57 -2.01 -5.58
CA ARG A 34 12.50 -3.36 -6.17
C ARG A 34 13.21 -4.41 -5.32
N VAL A 35 14.37 -4.07 -4.75
CA VAL A 35 15.07 -4.96 -3.82
C VAL A 35 14.19 -5.24 -2.59
N ALA A 36 13.58 -4.19 -2.01
CA ALA A 36 12.63 -4.34 -0.91
C ALA A 36 11.42 -5.20 -1.30
N TYR A 37 10.87 -4.99 -2.51
CA TYR A 37 9.74 -5.76 -3.04
C TYR A 37 10.07 -7.25 -3.15
N THR A 38 11.25 -7.59 -3.69
CA THR A 38 11.68 -9.00 -3.81
C THR A 38 11.89 -9.67 -2.46
N ASN A 39 12.23 -8.89 -1.43
CA ASN A 39 12.39 -9.38 -0.07
C ASN A 39 11.06 -9.47 0.70
N GLY A 40 9.94 -9.08 0.09
CA GLY A 40 8.62 -9.04 0.76
C GLY A 40 8.48 -7.88 1.74
N ASP A 41 9.41 -6.92 1.75
CA ASP A 41 9.33 -5.73 2.57
C ASP A 41 8.49 -4.66 1.88
N PHE A 42 7.17 -4.82 2.01
CA PHE A 42 6.22 -3.90 1.40
C PHE A 42 6.22 -2.52 2.06
N TYR A 43 6.73 -2.38 3.28
CA TYR A 43 6.86 -1.09 3.94
C TYR A 43 7.92 -0.24 3.24
N HIS A 44 9.13 -0.77 3.10
CA HIS A 44 10.21 -0.06 2.40
C HIS A 44 9.95 0.03 0.90
N THR A 45 9.22 -0.93 0.30
CA THR A 45 8.77 -0.80 -1.09
C THR A 45 7.93 0.45 -1.28
N LEU A 46 6.91 0.70 -0.44
CA LEU A 46 6.07 1.88 -0.56
C LEU A 46 6.87 3.17 -0.38
N MET A 47 7.73 3.22 0.65
CA MET A 47 8.57 4.38 0.92
C MET A 47 9.45 4.74 -0.29
N TRP A 48 10.20 3.76 -0.81
CA TRP A 48 11.12 3.99 -1.93
C TRP A 48 10.41 4.28 -3.25
N MET A 49 9.28 3.62 -3.52
CA MET A 49 8.51 3.87 -4.73
C MET A 49 7.82 5.24 -4.71
N GLN A 50 7.42 5.75 -3.52
CA GLN A 50 6.92 7.10 -3.37
C GLN A 50 8.03 8.13 -3.61
N GLU A 51 9.21 7.94 -3.03
CA GLU A 51 10.37 8.83 -3.26
C GLU A 51 10.77 8.83 -4.75
N ALA A 52 10.71 7.67 -5.41
CA ALA A 52 10.95 7.56 -6.84
C ALA A 52 9.94 8.37 -7.67
N LEU A 53 8.66 8.36 -7.27
CA LEU A 53 7.59 9.12 -7.93
C LEU A 53 7.78 10.63 -7.75
N ASP A 54 8.09 11.07 -6.53
CA ASP A 54 8.32 12.49 -6.20
C ASP A 54 9.54 13.04 -6.96
N HIS A 55 10.59 12.21 -7.12
CA HIS A 55 11.73 12.56 -7.96
C HIS A 55 11.40 12.55 -9.45
N LEU A 56 10.57 11.62 -9.94
CA LEU A 56 10.17 11.59 -11.35
C LEU A 56 9.43 12.87 -11.77
N ASP A 57 8.61 13.44 -10.88
CA ASP A 57 7.88 14.68 -11.15
C ASP A 57 8.78 15.94 -11.10
N THR A 58 9.95 15.87 -10.44
CA THR A 58 10.87 17.01 -10.26
C THR A 58 12.12 16.94 -11.14
N GLU A 59 12.47 15.76 -11.64
CA GLU A 59 13.59 15.55 -12.57
C GLU A 59 13.22 16.07 -13.97
N THR A 60 14.01 17.02 -14.48
CA THR A 60 13.80 17.65 -15.79
C THR A 60 14.31 16.79 -16.95
N ASN A 61 15.14 15.79 -16.65
CA ASN A 61 15.54 14.76 -17.59
C ASN A 61 14.52 13.62 -17.51
N HIS A 62 14.00 13.20 -18.66
CA HIS A 62 13.19 12.00 -18.78
C HIS A 62 14.05 10.78 -18.42
N THR A 63 14.07 10.43 -17.14
CA THR A 63 14.69 9.21 -16.64
C THR A 63 14.03 8.01 -17.32
N SER A 64 14.77 6.93 -17.56
CA SER A 64 14.31 5.75 -18.32
C SER A 64 13.15 4.97 -17.67
N ILE A 65 12.62 5.44 -16.56
CA ILE A 65 11.63 4.75 -15.73
C ILE A 65 10.24 5.26 -16.09
N ASN A 66 9.35 4.31 -16.33
CA ASN A 66 7.96 4.63 -16.57
C ASN A 66 7.23 4.85 -15.24
N LYS A 67 6.51 5.98 -15.12
CA LYS A 67 5.59 6.23 -14.00
C LYS A 67 4.66 5.03 -13.75
N ILE A 68 4.19 4.37 -14.81
CA ILE A 68 3.33 3.19 -14.71
C ILE A 68 3.99 2.05 -13.94
N ASP A 69 5.30 1.82 -14.12
CA ASP A 69 6.00 0.73 -13.45
C ASP A 69 6.16 1.00 -11.95
N ILE A 70 6.37 2.25 -11.56
CA ILE A 70 6.39 2.68 -10.15
C ILE A 70 5.01 2.50 -9.52
N LEU A 71 3.96 2.98 -10.19
CA LEU A 71 2.58 2.88 -9.72
C LEU A 71 2.12 1.42 -9.58
N ASP A 72 2.59 0.51 -10.44
CA ASP A 72 2.23 -0.90 -10.34
C ASP A 72 2.82 -1.57 -9.09
N HIS A 73 4.09 -1.28 -8.77
CA HIS A 73 4.71 -1.75 -7.53
C HIS A 73 4.02 -1.14 -6.30
N LEU A 74 3.69 0.16 -6.34
CA LEU A 74 2.92 0.83 -5.28
C LEU A 74 1.55 0.17 -5.07
N ALA A 75 0.80 -0.08 -6.13
CA ALA A 75 -0.52 -0.69 -6.05
C ALA A 75 -0.44 -2.08 -5.38
N TYR A 76 0.50 -2.92 -5.82
CA TYR A 76 0.68 -4.24 -5.22
C TYR A 76 1.10 -4.14 -3.74
N ALA A 77 2.14 -3.37 -3.42
CA ALA A 77 2.61 -3.25 -2.03
C ALA A 77 1.54 -2.68 -1.10
N THR A 78 0.73 -1.72 -1.57
CA THR A 78 -0.41 -1.16 -0.83
C THR A 78 -1.47 -2.22 -0.56
N SER A 79 -1.76 -3.08 -1.54
CA SER A 79 -2.70 -4.18 -1.38
C SER A 79 -2.22 -5.21 -0.34
N GLN A 80 -0.91 -5.50 -0.31
CA GLN A 80 -0.31 -6.43 0.64
C GLN A 80 -0.34 -5.92 2.08
N GLN A 81 -0.33 -4.59 2.26
CA GLN A 81 -0.55 -3.97 3.57
C GLN A 81 -2.03 -3.92 3.99
N GLY A 82 -2.95 -4.45 3.17
CA GLY A 82 -4.37 -4.58 3.49
C GLY A 82 -5.26 -3.44 2.99
N ASN A 83 -4.68 -2.37 2.44
CA ASN A 83 -5.40 -1.22 1.90
C ASN A 83 -5.75 -1.44 0.42
N VAL A 84 -6.71 -2.31 0.18
CA VAL A 84 -7.11 -2.73 -1.17
C VAL A 84 -7.83 -1.60 -1.91
N GLU A 85 -8.52 -0.73 -1.18
CA GLU A 85 -9.22 0.44 -1.69
C GLU A 85 -8.24 1.45 -2.31
N HIS A 86 -7.12 1.73 -1.63
CA HIS A 86 -6.08 2.59 -2.16
C HIS A 86 -5.34 1.94 -3.34
N ALA A 87 -5.05 0.64 -3.25
CA ALA A 87 -4.48 -0.11 -4.38
C ALA A 87 -5.36 -0.05 -5.64
N LEU A 88 -6.69 -0.10 -5.49
CA LEU A 88 -7.63 0.08 -6.58
C LEU A 88 -7.60 1.50 -7.16
N ALA A 89 -7.45 2.53 -6.31
CA ALA A 89 -7.34 3.91 -6.78
C ALA A 89 -6.07 4.11 -7.64
N ILE A 90 -4.91 3.62 -7.18
CA ILE A 90 -3.66 3.66 -7.93
C ILE A 90 -3.80 2.89 -9.26
N THR A 91 -4.44 1.72 -9.24
CA THR A 91 -4.67 0.93 -10.46
C THR A 91 -5.54 1.66 -11.48
N LYS A 92 -6.53 2.45 -11.02
CA LYS A 92 -7.35 3.30 -11.89
C LYS A 92 -6.54 4.46 -12.47
N GLU A 93 -5.58 5.02 -11.73
CA GLU A 93 -4.65 6.00 -12.26
C GLU A 93 -3.81 5.41 -13.40
N ILE A 94 -3.27 4.20 -13.21
CA ILE A 94 -2.54 3.48 -14.27
C ILE A 94 -3.41 3.34 -15.53
N LEU A 95 -4.66 2.91 -15.39
CA LEU A 95 -5.59 2.74 -16.51
C LEU A 95 -6.02 4.06 -17.16
N THR A 96 -5.88 5.19 -16.46
CA THR A 96 -6.11 6.52 -17.03
C THR A 96 -4.96 6.90 -17.98
N ILE A 97 -3.74 6.46 -17.67
CA ILE A 97 -2.54 6.72 -18.48
C ILE A 97 -2.41 5.68 -19.61
N ALA A 98 -2.62 4.40 -19.30
CA ALA A 98 -2.51 3.28 -20.23
C ALA A 98 -3.75 2.37 -20.12
N PRO A 99 -4.84 2.67 -20.86
CA PRO A 99 -6.07 1.89 -20.81
C PRO A 99 -5.88 0.42 -21.20
N ASP A 100 -4.95 0.14 -22.11
CA ASP A 100 -4.67 -1.21 -22.63
C ASP A 100 -3.68 -2.00 -21.77
N HIS A 101 -3.32 -1.50 -20.58
CA HIS A 101 -2.39 -2.18 -19.68
C HIS A 101 -3.04 -3.43 -19.04
N PHE A 102 -2.81 -4.58 -19.67
CA PHE A 102 -3.40 -5.87 -19.32
C PHE A 102 -3.29 -6.21 -17.81
N ARG A 103 -2.11 -6.00 -17.21
CA ARG A 103 -1.90 -6.30 -15.78
C ARG A 103 -2.76 -5.40 -14.88
N ALA A 104 -2.93 -4.12 -15.24
CA ALA A 104 -3.74 -3.20 -14.44
C ALA A 104 -5.24 -3.52 -14.55
N GLN A 105 -5.70 -3.96 -15.73
CA GLN A 105 -7.08 -4.43 -15.90
C GLN A 105 -7.38 -5.64 -15.01
N ASN A 106 -6.47 -6.62 -14.96
CA ASN A 106 -6.62 -7.80 -14.11
C ASN A 106 -6.56 -7.42 -12.61
N ASN A 107 -5.62 -6.57 -12.21
CA ASN A 107 -5.50 -6.09 -10.83
C ASN A 107 -6.76 -5.34 -10.38
N LYS A 108 -7.36 -4.52 -11.25
CA LYS A 108 -8.61 -3.81 -10.97
C LYS A 108 -9.73 -4.79 -10.62
N VAL A 109 -9.95 -5.80 -11.46
CA VAL A 109 -10.98 -6.83 -11.23
C VAL A 109 -10.72 -7.59 -9.94
N TYR A 110 -9.46 -7.93 -9.68
CA TYR A 110 -9.05 -8.61 -8.45
C TYR A 110 -9.37 -7.79 -7.19
N TYR A 111 -8.99 -6.51 -7.15
CA TYR A 111 -9.25 -5.63 -6.01
C TYR A 111 -10.74 -5.35 -5.82
N GLU A 112 -11.50 -5.13 -6.89
CA GLU A 112 -12.96 -4.95 -6.83
C GLU A 112 -13.65 -6.18 -6.23
N ASN A 113 -13.20 -7.39 -6.58
CA ASN A 113 -13.72 -8.63 -6.00
C ASN A 113 -13.40 -8.77 -4.51
N ILE A 114 -12.18 -8.43 -4.08
CA ILE A 114 -11.83 -8.45 -2.65
C ILE A 114 -12.73 -7.50 -1.86
N ILE A 115 -12.90 -6.26 -2.34
CA ILE A 115 -13.73 -5.26 -1.68
C ILE A 115 -15.18 -5.75 -1.60
N LYS A 116 -15.74 -6.22 -2.71
CA LYS A 116 -17.10 -6.77 -2.76
C LYS A 116 -17.29 -7.92 -1.77
N ASN A 117 -16.35 -8.85 -1.72
CA ASN A 117 -16.41 -9.98 -0.79
C ASN A 117 -16.35 -9.52 0.67
N ARG A 118 -15.47 -8.57 1.01
CA ARG A 118 -15.43 -7.94 2.35
C ARG A 118 -16.76 -7.27 2.72
N THR A 119 -17.40 -6.58 1.78
CA THR A 119 -18.71 -5.96 2.01
C THR A 119 -19.80 -7.00 2.22
N LEU A 120 -19.82 -8.07 1.42
CA LEU A 120 -20.79 -9.15 1.53
C LEU A 120 -20.66 -9.89 2.86
N THR A 121 -19.44 -10.25 3.28
CA THR A 121 -19.22 -10.92 4.56
C THR A 121 -19.62 -10.03 5.74
N ASN A 122 -19.31 -8.74 5.68
CA ASN A 122 -19.74 -7.78 6.71
C ASN A 122 -21.27 -7.66 6.78
N LYS A 123 -21.96 -7.67 5.64
CA LYS A 123 -23.43 -7.66 5.59
C LYS A 123 -24.01 -8.93 6.20
N GLN A 124 -23.52 -10.11 5.80
CA GLN A 124 -23.97 -11.39 6.34
C GLN A 124 -23.80 -11.48 7.86
N ARG A 125 -22.67 -10.98 8.38
CA ARG A 125 -22.43 -10.91 9.83
C ARG A 125 -23.43 -10.00 10.54
N ARG A 126 -23.76 -8.85 9.96
CA ARG A 126 -24.76 -7.93 10.51
C ARG A 126 -26.16 -8.55 10.51
N ASP A 127 -26.57 -9.14 9.38
CA ASP A 127 -27.87 -9.79 9.24
C ASP A 127 -28.04 -10.94 10.24
N ALA A 128 -26.97 -11.70 10.52
CA ALA A 128 -26.97 -12.76 11.53
C ALA A 128 -27.12 -12.22 12.97
N ILE A 129 -26.46 -11.11 13.30
CA ILE A 129 -26.58 -10.44 14.61
C ILE A 129 -28.00 -9.91 14.81
N ASP A 130 -28.56 -9.24 13.80
CA ASP A 130 -29.91 -8.68 13.86
C ASP A 130 -30.97 -9.79 14.05
N LYS A 131 -30.79 -10.92 13.36
CA LYS A 131 -31.65 -12.10 13.55
C LYS A 131 -31.54 -12.66 14.97
N SER A 132 -30.32 -12.79 15.51
CA SER A 132 -30.09 -13.27 16.88
C SER A 132 -30.72 -12.34 17.94
N ASN A 133 -30.61 -11.03 17.74
CA ASN A 133 -31.22 -10.05 18.64
C ASN A 133 -32.74 -10.10 18.58
N SER A 134 -33.32 -10.26 17.39
CA SER A 134 -34.77 -10.44 17.22
C SER A 134 -35.29 -11.73 17.90
N THR A 135 -34.56 -12.84 17.80
CA THR A 135 -34.93 -14.09 18.49
C THR A 135 -34.84 -13.97 20.00
N ASN A 136 -33.79 -13.31 20.52
CA ASN A 136 -33.62 -13.08 21.96
C ASN A 136 -34.73 -12.17 22.52
N LEU A 137 -35.11 -11.12 21.79
CA LEU A 137 -36.23 -10.23 22.18
C LEU A 137 -37.57 -10.97 22.22
N LYS A 138 -37.86 -11.84 21.25
CA LYS A 138 -39.08 -12.66 21.24
C LYS A 138 -39.11 -13.63 22.42
N LEU A 139 -37.99 -14.26 22.75
CA LEU A 139 -37.89 -15.20 23.87
C LEU A 139 -38.18 -14.51 25.22
N ILE A 140 -37.61 -13.32 25.45
CA ILE A 140 -37.84 -12.53 26.68
C ILE A 140 -39.31 -12.12 26.82
N GLN A 141 -39.96 -11.73 25.73
CA GLN A 141 -41.39 -11.37 25.75
C GLN A 141 -42.28 -12.57 26.08
N THR A 142 -41.95 -13.76 25.56
CA THR A 142 -42.69 -14.99 25.87
C THR A 142 -42.48 -15.48 27.29
N THR A 143 -41.25 -15.41 27.82
CA THR A 143 -40.98 -15.84 29.21
C THR A 143 -41.59 -14.89 30.24
N SER A 144 -41.67 -13.60 29.93
CA SER A 144 -42.28 -12.60 30.82
C SER A 144 -43.82 -12.66 30.86
N SER A 145 -44.47 -13.33 29.91
CA SER A 145 -45.93 -13.50 29.88
C SER A 145 -46.40 -14.79 30.59
N ASP A 146 -45.51 -15.78 30.75
CA ASP A 146 -45.81 -17.05 31.42
C ASP A 146 -45.59 -17.04 32.96
N GLU A 147 -44.87 -16.07 33.53
CA GLU A 147 -44.64 -16.00 35.00
C GLU A 147 -45.82 -15.47 35.84
N SER A 148 -46.97 -15.14 35.24
CA SER A 148 -48.14 -14.59 35.97
C SER A 148 -49.00 -15.63 36.73
N TYR A 149 -48.66 -16.93 36.71
CA TYR A 149 -49.55 -17.97 37.24
C TYR A 149 -48.93 -18.94 38.26
N LYS A 150 -48.06 -18.52 39.20
CA LYS A 150 -47.77 -19.37 40.39
C LYS A 150 -47.43 -18.57 41.65
N ILE A 151 -48.42 -17.90 42.24
CA ILE A 151 -48.44 -17.71 43.71
C ILE A 151 -49.87 -17.94 44.18
N ASN A 152 -50.17 -19.15 44.62
CA ASN A 152 -51.30 -19.50 45.49
C ASN A 152 -51.06 -20.92 46.02
N ASN A 153 -50.51 -21.03 47.23
CA ASN A 153 -51.04 -21.85 48.33
C ASN A 153 -50.17 -21.64 49.59
#